data_AF-A0AA96W395-F1
#
_entry.id   AF-A0AA96W395-F1
#
_cell.length_a   1.000
_cell.length_b   1.000
_cell.length_c   1.000
_cell.angle_alpha   90.00
_cell.angle_beta   90.00
_cell.angle_gamma   90.00
#
_symmetry.space_group_name_H-M   'P 1'
#
loop_
_entity.id
_entity.type
_entity.pdbx_description
1 polymer ?
#
loop_
_entity_poly.entity_id
_entity_poly.type
_entity_poly.pdbx_seq_one_letter_code
_entity_poly.pdbx_strand_id
1 'polypeptide(L)'
;MADTQPSPAYLCGQLYATLHTLQAIGKRDRRLGNDSFLSQAKQRPGPALREQLKKAGEQLLAARTRGPKHGKAAGEVFRAIADFVPPSGRLPDYLDTSSQLDFLSGYHTQSAAYAAHDTLMK
;
A
#
# COMPACT_ATOMS: atom_id res chain seq x y z
N MET A 1 8.14 10.78 -24.73
CA MET A 1 6.81 10.85 -24.10
C MET A 1 7.01 11.64 -22.82
N ALA A 2 6.22 12.67 -22.55
CA ALA A 2 6.43 13.49 -21.37
C ALA A 2 6.27 12.62 -20.12
N ASP A 3 7.36 12.42 -19.37
CA ASP A 3 7.37 11.85 -18.03
C ASP A 3 6.60 12.82 -17.11
N THR A 4 5.27 12.77 -17.17
CA THR A 4 4.43 13.43 -16.18
C THR A 4 4.63 12.67 -14.88
N GLN A 5 5.52 13.18 -14.05
CA GLN A 5 5.80 12.63 -12.73
C GLN A 5 4.47 12.37 -12.00
N PRO A 6 4.25 11.16 -11.45
CA PRO A 6 2.99 10.82 -10.81
C PRO A 6 2.65 11.80 -9.68
N SER A 7 1.36 12.12 -9.53
CA SER A 7 0.92 13.04 -8.49
C SER A 7 1.22 12.46 -7.09
N PRO A 8 1.46 13.30 -6.07
CA PRO A 8 1.67 12.81 -4.71
C PRO A 8 0.50 11.96 -4.19
N ALA A 9 -0.73 12.27 -4.61
CA ALA A 9 -1.91 11.50 -4.25
C ALA A 9 -1.91 10.11 -4.89
N TYR A 10 -1.54 10.01 -6.17
CA TYR A 10 -1.35 8.74 -6.85
C TYR A 10 -0.31 7.86 -6.17
N LEU A 11 0.86 8.43 -5.84
CA LEU A 11 1.93 7.73 -5.09
C LEU A 11 1.43 7.26 -3.72
N CYS A 12 0.68 8.09 -3.00
CA CYS A 12 0.06 7.70 -1.74
C CYS A 12 -0.91 6.52 -1.90
N GLY A 13 -1.65 6.45 -3.01
CA GLY A 13 -2.49 5.32 -3.36
C GLY A 13 -1.71 4.03 -3.57
N GLN A 14 -0.62 4.08 -4.35
CA GLN A 14 0.27 2.93 -4.57
C GLN A 14 0.94 2.47 -3.27
N LEU A 15 1.37 3.42 -2.44
CA LEU A 15 1.96 3.13 -1.14
C LEU A 15 0.94 2.45 -0.21
N TYR A 16 -0.30 2.94 -0.19
CA TYR A 16 -1.37 2.35 0.62
C TYR A 16 -1.63 0.90 0.20
N ALA A 17 -1.78 0.64 -1.11
CA ALA A 17 -1.94 -0.71 -1.64
C ALA A 17 -0.76 -1.63 -1.25
N THR A 18 0.48 -1.15 -1.39
CA THR A 18 1.70 -1.90 -1.05
C THR A 18 1.74 -2.30 0.42
N LEU A 19 1.47 -1.37 1.33
CA LEU A 19 1.41 -1.66 2.76
C LEU A 19 0.28 -2.62 3.10
N HIS A 20 -0.87 -2.48 2.43
CA HIS A 20 -2.02 -3.35 2.64
C HIS A 20 -1.74 -4.79 2.14
N THR A 21 -1.06 -4.94 1.01
CA THR A 21 -0.58 -6.22 0.48
C THR A 21 0.42 -6.86 1.44
N LEU A 22 1.37 -6.09 1.98
CA LEU A 22 2.33 -6.59 2.96
C LEU A 22 1.63 -7.12 4.21
N GLN A 23 0.61 -6.39 4.70
CA GLN A 23 -0.23 -6.85 5.80
C GLN A 23 -0.94 -8.18 5.48
N ALA A 24 -1.45 -8.35 4.26
CA ALA A 24 -2.11 -9.58 3.80
C ALA A 24 -1.18 -10.80 3.77
N ILE A 25 0.06 -10.59 3.33
CA ILE A 25 1.04 -11.66 3.26
C ILE A 25 1.50 -12.02 4.68
N GLY A 26 1.64 -11.03 5.57
CA GLY A 26 2.05 -11.23 6.96
C GLY A 26 0.96 -11.80 7.87
N LYS A 27 -0.31 -11.42 7.66
CA LYS A 27 -1.46 -11.83 8.50
C LYS A 27 -2.51 -12.54 7.67
N ARG A 28 -3.18 -13.53 8.27
CA ARG A 28 -4.38 -14.17 7.71
C ARG A 28 -5.63 -13.27 7.82
N ASP A 29 -5.47 -11.96 7.63
CA ASP A 29 -6.50 -10.96 7.88
C ASP A 29 -7.13 -10.51 6.56
N ARG A 30 -8.34 -11.02 6.28
CA ARG A 30 -9.15 -10.70 5.10
C ARG A 30 -9.85 -9.33 5.19
N ARG A 31 -9.54 -8.48 6.17
CA ARG A 31 -10.02 -7.08 6.21
C ARG A 31 -9.58 -6.23 5.00
N LEU A 32 -8.73 -6.81 4.14
CA LEU A 32 -8.30 -6.41 2.78
C LEU A 32 -9.37 -5.86 1.84
N GLY A 33 -10.65 -6.14 2.06
CA GLY A 33 -11.75 -5.64 1.22
C GLY A 33 -12.69 -4.67 1.92
N ASN A 34 -12.34 -4.10 3.08
CA ASN A 34 -13.27 -3.22 3.78
C ASN A 34 -13.22 -1.80 3.19
N ASP A 35 -14.17 -1.51 2.31
CA ASP A 35 -14.38 -0.22 1.64
C ASP A 35 -14.34 0.98 2.60
N SER A 36 -14.69 0.76 3.88
CA SER A 36 -14.61 1.78 4.93
C SER A 36 -13.19 2.30 5.16
N PHE A 37 -12.18 1.42 5.19
CA PHE A 37 -10.80 1.83 5.42
C PHE A 37 -10.20 2.53 4.20
N LEU A 38 -10.52 2.05 2.99
CA LEU A 38 -10.10 2.72 1.76
C LEU A 38 -10.76 4.10 1.62
N SER A 39 -12.05 4.21 1.96
CA SER A 39 -12.79 5.47 1.94
C SER A 39 -12.24 6.48 2.94
N GLN A 40 -11.79 6.02 4.12
CA GLN A 40 -11.12 6.88 5.09
C GLN A 40 -9.70 7.24 4.63
N ALA A 41 -8.95 6.29 4.05
CA ALA A 41 -7.58 6.50 3.60
C ALA A 41 -7.50 7.51 2.45
N LYS A 42 -8.42 7.47 1.48
CA LYS A 42 -8.45 8.47 0.40
C LYS A 42 -8.72 9.88 0.95
N GLN A 43 -9.55 10.02 1.99
CA GLN A 43 -9.85 11.32 2.60
C GLN A 43 -8.69 11.82 3.45
N ARG A 44 -8.02 10.92 4.19
CA ARG A 44 -6.97 11.24 5.16
C ARG A 44 -5.79 10.28 5.05
N PRO A 45 -4.97 10.36 3.98
CA PRO A 45 -3.96 9.35 3.71
C PRO A 45 -2.79 9.42 4.71
N GLY A 46 -2.39 10.62 5.15
CA GLY A 46 -1.28 10.82 6.07
C GLY A 46 -1.35 9.96 7.33
N PRO A 47 -2.41 10.07 8.16
CA PRO A 47 -2.57 9.23 9.35
C PRO A 47 -2.55 7.72 9.04
N ALA A 48 -3.30 7.28 8.03
CA ALA A 48 -3.42 5.87 7.66
C ALA A 48 -2.07 5.27 7.19
N LEU A 49 -1.35 5.99 6.35
CA LEU A 49 -0.06 5.58 5.81
C LEU A 49 1.02 5.54 6.89
N ARG A 50 1.10 6.54 7.77
CA ARG A 50 2.08 6.56 8.88
C ARG A 50 1.86 5.39 9.84
N GLU A 51 0.60 5.06 10.14
CA GLU A 51 0.29 3.91 10.99
C GLU A 51 0.76 2.60 10.35
N GLN A 52 0.50 2.41 9.05
CA GLN A 52 0.88 1.20 8.34
C GLN A 52 2.39 1.07 8.13
N LEU A 53 3.09 2.18 7.84
CA LEU A 53 4.55 2.21 7.74
C LEU A 53 5.23 1.73 9.02
N LYS A 54 4.72 2.13 10.20
CA LYS A 54 5.24 1.65 11.50
C LYS A 54 5.11 0.13 11.66
N LYS A 55 4.06 -0.47 11.10
CA LYS A 55 3.77 -1.91 11.20
C LYS A 55 4.46 -2.74 10.13
N ALA A 56 5.02 -2.13 9.08
CA ALA A 56 5.57 -2.84 7.92
C ALA A 56 6.68 -3.84 8.30
N GLY A 57 7.57 -3.47 9.21
CA GLY A 57 8.64 -4.35 9.69
C GLY A 57 8.09 -5.61 10.38
N GLU A 58 7.11 -5.45 11.26
CA GLU A 58 6.44 -6.56 11.95
C GLU A 58 5.71 -7.48 10.96
N GLN A 59 5.07 -6.90 9.95
CA GLN A 59 4.37 -7.66 8.90
C GLN A 59 5.36 -8.49 8.05
N LEU A 60 6.53 -7.94 7.72
CA LEU A 60 7.59 -8.69 7.04
C LEU A 60 8.09 -9.86 7.89
N LEU A 61 8.32 -9.64 9.18
CA LEU A 61 8.72 -10.72 10.10
C LEU A 61 7.65 -11.81 10.18
N ALA A 62 6.37 -11.42 10.33
CA ALA A 62 5.25 -12.35 10.34
C ALA A 62 5.11 -13.14 9.03
N ALA A 63 5.37 -12.51 7.87
CA ALA A 63 5.37 -13.23 6.60
C ALA A 63 6.49 -14.29 6.53
N ARG A 64 7.68 -14.00 7.07
CA ARG A 64 8.79 -14.96 7.11
C ARG A 64 8.49 -16.17 7.99
N THR A 65 7.79 -15.99 9.11
CA THR A 65 7.39 -17.12 9.98
C THR A 65 6.37 -18.04 9.31
N ARG A 66 5.59 -17.54 8.33
CA ARG A 66 4.68 -18.35 7.50
C ARG A 66 5.39 -19.19 6.43
N GLY A 67 6.71 -19.03 6.28
CA GLY A 67 7.55 -19.86 5.42
C GLY A 67 8.12 -19.15 4.20
N PRO A 68 8.98 -19.84 3.42
CA PRO A 68 9.86 -19.22 2.43
C PRO A 68 9.13 -18.47 1.32
N LYS A 69 7.99 -18.99 0.83
CA LYS A 69 7.19 -18.34 -0.23
C LYS A 69 6.60 -17.00 0.23
N HIS A 70 6.02 -16.96 1.43
CA HIS A 70 5.48 -15.74 2.03
C HIS A 70 6.60 -14.74 2.33
N GLY A 71 7.72 -15.20 2.89
CA GLY A 71 8.87 -14.35 3.18
C GLY A 71 9.48 -13.70 1.93
N LYS A 72 9.55 -14.44 0.80
CA LYS A 72 10.02 -13.88 -0.48
C LYS A 72 9.08 -12.80 -0.99
N ALA A 73 7.78 -13.10 -1.10
CA ALA A 73 6.78 -12.15 -1.60
C ALA A 73 6.71 -10.88 -0.72
N ALA A 74 6.69 -11.04 0.61
CA ALA A 74 6.72 -9.89 1.53
C ALA A 74 8.00 -9.07 1.39
N GLY A 75 9.15 -9.71 1.11
CA GLY A 75 10.41 -9.01 0.87
C GLY A 75 10.38 -8.15 -0.40
N GLU A 76 9.75 -8.63 -1.47
CA GLU A 76 9.55 -7.88 -2.72
C GLU A 76 8.65 -6.65 -2.47
N VAL A 77 7.50 -6.86 -1.83
CA VAL A 77 6.54 -5.79 -1.48
C VAL A 77 7.16 -4.77 -0.52
N PHE A 78 7.92 -5.21 0.47
CA PHE A 78 8.57 -4.31 1.44
C PHE A 78 9.60 -3.39 0.79
N ARG A 79 10.37 -3.87 -0.20
CA ARG A 79 11.33 -3.03 -0.93
C ARG A 79 10.63 -1.96 -1.75
N ALA A 80 9.51 -2.29 -2.38
CA ALA A 80 8.73 -1.38 -3.20
C ALA A 80 8.13 -0.19 -2.41
N ILE A 81 8.10 -0.25 -1.07
CA ILE A 81 7.63 0.86 -0.23
C ILE A 81 8.38 2.15 -0.56
N ALA A 82 9.71 2.09 -0.74
CA ALA A 82 10.52 3.27 -0.99
C ALA A 82 10.18 3.97 -2.32
N ASP A 83 9.76 3.20 -3.33
CA ASP A 83 9.43 3.71 -4.66
C ASP A 83 8.14 4.55 -4.66
N PHE A 84 7.26 4.36 -3.66
CA PHE A 84 5.97 5.03 -3.56
C PHE A 84 5.91 6.11 -2.46
N VAL A 85 6.99 6.32 -1.73
CA VAL A 85 7.08 7.49 -0.83
C VAL A 85 7.18 8.75 -1.69
N PRO A 86 6.29 9.75 -1.52
CA PRO A 86 6.38 10.98 -2.28
C PRO A 86 7.78 11.62 -2.13
N PRO A 87 8.37 12.20 -3.20
CA PRO A 87 9.74 12.73 -3.16
C PRO A 87 9.99 13.78 -2.07
N SER A 88 8.95 14.50 -1.65
CA SER A 88 9.02 15.47 -0.54
C SER A 88 9.07 14.83 0.85
N GLY A 89 8.88 13.50 0.94
CA GLY A 89 8.68 12.76 2.18
C GLY A 89 7.37 13.10 2.91
N ARG A 90 6.53 13.99 2.34
CA ARG A 90 5.31 14.46 2.98
C ARG A 90 4.11 13.64 2.53
N LEU A 91 3.39 13.14 3.52
CA LEU A 91 2.10 12.47 3.34
C LEU A 91 0.99 13.47 3.70
N PRO A 92 0.11 13.83 2.76
CA PRO A 92 -0.92 14.83 2.99
C PRO A 92 -1.94 14.34 4.03
N ASP A 93 -2.33 15.19 4.97
CA ASP A 93 -3.31 14.80 6.00
C ASP A 93 -4.75 14.77 5.47
N TYR A 94 -5.01 15.48 4.37
CA TYR A 94 -6.29 15.54 3.67
C TYR A 94 -6.08 15.64 2.15
N LEU A 95 -7.02 15.11 1.38
CA LEU A 95 -7.08 15.25 -0.08
C LEU A 95 -8.40 15.89 -0.50
N ASP A 96 -8.35 16.75 -1.51
CA ASP A 96 -9.53 17.25 -2.21
C ASP A 96 -10.13 16.16 -3.13
N THR A 97 -11.30 16.40 -3.69
CA THR A 97 -12.02 15.39 -4.48
C THR A 97 -11.24 14.92 -5.70
N SER A 98 -10.51 15.81 -6.38
CA SER A 98 -9.67 15.44 -7.52
C SER A 98 -8.51 14.54 -7.10
N SER A 99 -7.78 14.92 -6.04
CA SER A 99 -6.67 14.11 -5.53
C SER A 99 -7.13 12.78 -4.95
N GLN A 100 -8.37 12.69 -4.43
CA GLN A 100 -8.96 11.43 -4.00
C GLN A 100 -9.13 10.43 -5.16
N LEU A 101 -9.45 10.91 -6.37
CA LEU A 101 -9.54 10.06 -7.56
C LEU A 101 -8.16 9.57 -8.00
N ASP A 102 -7.14 10.43 -7.94
CA ASP A 102 -5.75 10.06 -8.19
C ASP A 102 -5.27 8.99 -7.21
N PHE A 103 -5.58 9.16 -5.92
CA PHE A 103 -5.27 8.18 -4.88
C PHE A 103 -5.90 6.82 -5.18
N LEU A 104 -7.19 6.80 -5.54
CA LEU A 104 -7.89 5.56 -5.90
C LEU A 104 -7.28 4.92 -7.14
N SER A 105 -6.92 5.72 -8.15
CA SER A 105 -6.26 5.24 -9.36
C SER A 105 -4.92 4.57 -9.06
N GLY A 106 -4.10 5.19 -8.20
CA GLY A 106 -2.83 4.62 -7.75
C GLY A 106 -3.04 3.34 -6.95
N TYR A 107 -4.02 3.33 -6.04
CA TYR A 107 -4.37 2.15 -5.26
C TYR A 107 -4.77 0.96 -6.13
N HIS A 108 -5.68 1.16 -7.09
CA HIS A 108 -6.15 0.09 -7.97
C HIS A 108 -5.06 -0.41 -8.91
N THR A 109 -4.25 0.51 -9.46
CA THR A 109 -3.11 0.13 -10.33
C THR A 109 -2.14 -0.78 -9.59
N GLN A 110 -1.76 -0.39 -8.37
CA GLN A 110 -0.81 -1.17 -7.58
C GLN A 110 -1.42 -2.48 -7.06
N SER A 111 -2.70 -2.48 -6.68
CA SER A 111 -3.38 -3.70 -6.25
C SER A 111 -3.47 -4.73 -7.37
N ALA A 112 -3.74 -4.28 -8.61
CA ALA A 112 -3.72 -5.14 -9.78
C ALA A 112 -2.33 -5.73 -10.04
N ALA A 113 -1.26 -4.94 -9.87
CA ALA A 113 0.12 -5.43 -10.00
C ALA A 113 0.44 -6.56 -8.99
N TYR A 114 -0.16 -6.52 -7.79
CA TYR A 114 0.02 -7.56 -6.77
C TYR A 114 -0.99 -8.70 -6.83
N ALA A 115 -1.88 -8.75 -7.82
CA ALA A 115 -2.87 -9.83 -7.96
C ALA A 115 -2.21 -11.22 -8.03
N ALA A 116 -0.97 -11.31 -8.53
CA ALA A 116 -0.19 -12.55 -8.52
C ALA A 116 0.09 -13.11 -7.11
N HIS A 117 0.09 -12.27 -6.08
CA HIS A 117 0.28 -12.68 -4.69
C HIS A 117 -1.01 -13.14 -4.00
N ASP A 118 -2.19 -13.08 -4.66
CA ASP A 118 -3.49 -13.49 -4.09
C ASP A 118 -3.47 -14.91 -3.51
N THR A 119 -2.72 -15.81 -4.16
CA THR A 119 -2.57 -17.21 -3.71
C THR A 119 -1.90 -17.34 -2.34
N LEU A 120 -1.13 -16.34 -1.91
CA LEU A 120 -0.43 -16.30 -0.60
C LEU A 120 -1.26 -15.60 0.48
N MET A 121 -2.37 -14.97 0.11
CA MET A 121 -3.27 -14.26 1.03
C MET A 121 -4.40 -15.15 1.58
N LYS A 122 -4.52 -16.39 1.06
CA LYS A 122 -5.48 -17.42 1.50
C LYS A 122 -4.95 -18.24 2.69
#